data_AF-A0A967U8G8-F1
#
_entry.id   AF-A0A967U8G8-F1
#
_cell.length_a   1.000
_cell.length_b   1.000
_cell.length_c   1.000
_cell.angle_alpha   90.00
_cell.angle_beta   90.00
_cell.angle_gamma   90.00
#
_symmetry.space_group_name_H-M   'P 1'
#
loop_
_entity.id
_entity.type
_entity.pdbx_description
1 polymer ?
#
loop_
_entity_poly.entity_id
_entity_poly.type
_entity_poly.pdbx_seq_one_letter_code
_entity_poly.pdbx_strand_id
1 'polypeptide(L)' 'MQTPSTPCPACGAPLVMIKIHVGAGERTLCSCGRCDRRWWRREGRFTDLDDVIDELGDPESPRARIRRRDPAG' A
#
# COMPACT_ATOMS: atom_id res chain seq x y z
N MET A 1 -26.11 6.97 9.60
CA MET A 1 -25.32 7.83 8.70
C MET A 1 -24.41 6.91 7.90
N GLN A 2 -24.63 6.77 6.59
CA GLN A 2 -23.85 5.87 5.73
C GLN A 2 -22.75 6.71 5.06
N THR A 3 -21.50 6.52 5.45
CA THR A 3 -20.35 7.21 4.84
C THR A 3 -20.27 6.78 3.37
N PRO A 4 -20.17 7.71 2.40
CA PRO A 4 -20.09 7.34 1.00
C PRO A 4 -18.85 6.46 0.77
N SER A 5 -19.09 5.20 0.42
CA SER A 5 -18.03 4.24 0.17
C SER A 5 -17.50 4.44 -1.25
N THR A 6 -16.18 4.57 -1.38
CA THR A 6 -15.55 4.67 -2.70
C THR A 6 -15.77 3.34 -3.45
N PRO A 7 -16.23 3.35 -4.71
CA PRO A 7 -16.44 2.12 -5.47
C PRO A 7 -15.13 1.53 -5.97
N CYS A 8 -15.10 0.21 -6.10
CA CYS A 8 -13.99 -0.52 -6.70
C CYS A 8 -13.88 -0.18 -8.19
N PRO A 9 -12.72 0.25 -8.70
CA PRO A 9 -12.55 0.58 -10.12
C PRO A 9 -12.66 -0.64 -11.04
N ALA A 10 -12.57 -1.86 -10.49
CA ALA A 10 -12.65 -3.09 -11.27
C ALA A 10 -14.08 -3.67 -11.37
N CYS A 11 -14.89 -3.55 -10.31
CA CYS A 11 -16.19 -4.23 -10.24
C CYS A 11 -17.34 -3.38 -9.68
N GLY A 12 -17.09 -2.11 -9.34
CA GLY A 12 -18.08 -1.17 -8.81
C GLY A 12 -18.54 -1.42 -7.37
N ALA A 13 -18.15 -2.53 -6.74
CA ALA A 13 -18.54 -2.83 -5.36
C ALA A 13 -17.90 -1.85 -4.35
N PRO A 14 -18.55 -1.56 -3.20
CA PRO A 14 -17.96 -0.74 -2.15
C PRO A 14 -16.58 -1.21 -1.70
N LEU A 15 -15.68 -0.27 -1.45
CA LEU A 15 -14.36 -0.56 -0.90
C LEU A 15 -14.35 -0.48 0.62
N VAL A 16 -13.60 -1.40 1.22
CA VAL A 16 -13.09 -1.26 2.58
C VAL A 16 -11.82 -0.44 2.49
N MET A 17 -11.76 0.67 3.21
CA MET A 17 -10.59 1.54 3.30
C MET A 17 -10.08 1.54 4.73
N ILE A 18 -8.83 1.12 4.91
CA ILE A 18 -8.18 1.04 6.22
C ILE A 18 -7.03 2.04 6.23
N LYS A 19 -7.12 3.05 7.08
CA LYS A 19 -6.03 4.00 7.33
C LYS A 19 -5.08 3.40 8.36
N ILE A 20 -3.80 3.36 8.01
CA ILE A 20 -2.74 2.78 8.84
C ILE A 20 -1.59 3.78 8.87
N HIS A 21 -1.05 4.05 10.05
CA HIS A 21 0.19 4.81 10.20
C HIS A 21 1.35 3.83 10.10
N VAL A 22 2.19 4.02 9.07
CA VAL A 22 3.28 3.12 8.71
C VAL A 22 4.55 3.97 8.56
N GLY A 23 5.54 3.74 9.42
CA GLY A 23 6.74 4.58 9.48
C GLY A 23 6.39 6.02 9.84
N ALA A 24 6.84 6.96 9.01
CA ALA A 24 6.62 8.40 9.20
C ALA A 24 5.29 8.94 8.60
N GLY A 25 4.43 8.10 8.00
CA GLY A 25 3.27 8.61 7.26
C GLY A 25 1.99 7.76 7.36
N GLU A 26 0.86 8.40 7.01
CA GLU A 26 -0.43 7.71 6.83
C GLU A 26 -0.47 7.04 5.46
N ARG A 27 -0.89 5.78 5.44
CA ARG A 27 -1.19 5.00 4.24
C ARG A 27 -2.62 4.48 4.33
N THR A 28 -3.28 4.32 3.20
CA THR A 28 -4.62 3.74 3.13
C THR A 28 -4.57 2.46 2.31
N LEU A 29 -4.90 1.33 2.94
CA LEU A 29 -5.18 0.09 2.22
C LEU A 29 -6.61 0.15 1.70
N CYS A 30 -6.77 -0.02 0.39
CA CYS A 30 -8.06 -0.18 -0.26
C CYS A 30 -8.25 -1.66 -0.61
N SER A 31 -9.33 -2.28 -0.13
CA SER A 31 -9.65 -3.69 -0.36
C SER A 31 -11.08 -3.84 -0.85
N CYS A 32 -11.27 -4.58 -1.94
CA CYS A 32 -12.59 -4.92 -2.44
C CYS A 32 -13.01 -6.31 -1.96
N GLY A 33 -14.05 -6.41 -1.12
CA GLY A 33 -14.56 -7.70 -0.66
C GLY A 33 -15.22 -8.57 -1.74
N ARG A 34 -15.50 -8.03 -2.93
CA ARG A 34 -16.14 -8.77 -4.04
C ARG A 34 -15.14 -9.42 -4.99
N CYS A 35 -14.13 -8.67 -5.43
CA CYS A 35 -13.15 -9.15 -6.41
C CYS A 35 -11.76 -9.41 -5.80
N ASP A 36 -11.62 -9.23 -4.48
CA ASP A 36 -10.40 -9.39 -3.68
C ASP A 36 -9.19 -8.57 -4.15
N ARG A 37 -9.40 -7.58 -5.02
CA ARG A 37 -8.35 -6.64 -5.40
C ARG A 37 -7.98 -5.74 -4.22
N ARG A 38 -6.68 -5.54 -4.05
CA ARG A 38 -6.08 -4.74 -2.99
C ARG A 38 -5.02 -3.82 -3.56
N TRP A 39 -4.93 -2.61 -3.02
CA TRP A 39 -3.90 -1.64 -3.37
C TRP A 39 -3.70 -0.61 -2.26
N TRP A 40 -2.58 0.09 -2.31
CA TRP A 40 -2.25 1.12 -1.34
C TRP A 40 -2.44 2.51 -1.92
N ARG A 41 -2.75 3.45 -1.02
CA ARG A 41 -2.71 4.87 -1.29
C ARG A 41 -1.88 5.60 -0.27
N ARG A 42 -1.13 6.60 -0.74
CA ARG A 42 -0.47 7.60 0.07
C ARG A 42 -0.98 8.97 -0.36
N GLU A 43 -1.46 9.78 0.58
CA GLU A 43 -1.92 11.15 0.29
C GLU A 43 -2.90 11.20 -0.91
N GLY A 44 -3.76 10.18 -1.04
CA GLY A 44 -4.72 10.04 -2.14
C GLY A 44 -4.18 9.46 -3.45
N ARG A 45 -2.86 9.30 -3.61
CA ARG A 45 -2.22 8.71 -4.79
C ARG A 45 -2.01 7.21 -4.64
N PHE A 46 -2.05 6.48 -5.74
CA PHE A 46 -1.71 5.05 -5.76
C PHE A 46 -0.23 4.87 -5.41
N THR A 47 0.06 3.87 -4.59
CA THR A 47 1.42 3.38 -4.31
C THR A 47 1.34 1.86 -4.23
N ASP A 48 2.40 1.16 -4.60
CA ASP A 48 2.48 -0.28 -4.44
C ASP A 48 2.97 -0.66 -3.04
N LEU A 49 2.98 -1.96 -2.75
CA LEU A 49 3.39 -2.44 -1.44
C LEU A 49 4.91 -2.36 -1.24
N ASP A 50 5.72 -2.49 -2.31
CA ASP A 50 7.17 -2.45 -2.18
C ASP A 50 7.64 -1.06 -1.79
N ASP A 51 7.06 -0.01 -2.39
CA ASP A 51 7.24 1.39 -1.96
C ASP A 51 6.95 1.58 -0.45
N VAL A 52 5.84 1.01 0.03
CA VAL A 52 5.45 1.09 1.45
C VAL A 52 6.44 0.34 2.36
N ILE A 53 6.96 -0.79 1.90
CA ILE A 53 7.95 -1.59 2.65
C ILE A 53 9.32 -0.91 2.66
N ASP A 54 9.75 -0.32 1.55
CA ASP A 54 11.03 0.37 1.45
C ASP A 54 11.08 1.60 2.37
N GLU A 55 9.96 2.32 2.53
CA GLU A 55 9.84 3.42 3.50
C GLU A 55 9.94 2.95 4.97
N LEU A 56 9.59 1.70 5.26
CA LEU A 56 9.76 1.09 6.58
C LEU A 56 11.17 0.52 6.80
N GLY A 57 11.95 0.37 5.74
CA GLY A 57 13.28 -0.22 5.80
C GLY A 57 14.17 0.58 6.74
N ASP A 58 14.66 -0.07 7.79
CA ASP A 58 15.78 0.47 8.57
C ASP A 58 17.00 0.56 7.63
N PRO A 59 17.59 1.75 7.44
CA PRO A 59 18.79 1.91 6.60
C PRO A 59 19.97 1.05 7.07
N GLU A 60 19.98 0.64 8.34
CA GLU A 60 20.99 -0.24 8.95
C GLU A 60 20.64 -1.73 8.82
N SER A 61 19.46 -2.10 8.30
CA SER A 61 19.05 -3.51 8.20
C SER A 61 19.92 -4.30 7.21
N PRO A 62 20.45 -5.48 7.59
CA PRO A 62 21.20 -6.36 6.68
C PRO A 62 20.47 -6.69 5.37
N ARG A 63 19.13 -6.68 5.37
CA ARG A 63 18.30 -6.91 4.18
C ARG A 63 18.36 -5.77 3.17
N ALA A 64 18.53 -4.52 3.61
CA ALA A 64 18.68 -3.36 2.74
C ALA A 64 20.01 -3.40 1.95
N ARG A 65 21.05 -4.00 2.54
CA ARG A 65 22.38 -4.15 1.90
C ARG A 65 22.38 -5.19 0.78
N ILE A 66 21.52 -6.21 0.86
CA ILE A 66 21.44 -7.28 -0.15
C ILE A 66 20.78 -6.75 -1.43
N ARG A 67 19.68 -5.98 -1.32
CA ARG A 67 18.96 -5.43 -2.50
C ARG A 67 19.80 -4.47 -3.36
N ARG A 68 20.81 -3.79 -2.79
CA ARG A 68 21.69 -2.88 -3.54
C ARG A 68 22.82 -3.59 -4.30
N ARG A 69 22.99 -4.90 -4.13
CA ARG A 69 24.12 -5.65 -4.67
C ARG A 69 23.81 -6.52 -5.89
N ASP A 70 22.65 -6.33 -6.52
CA ASP A 70 22.33 -7.02 -7.77
C ASP A 70 22.11 -6.02 -8.93
N PRO A 71 23.16 -5.66 -9.68
CA PRO A 71 23.13 -5.79 -11.12
C PRO A 71 23.51 -7.24 -11.48
N ALA A 72 22.63 -7.92 -12.19
CA ALA A 72 22.87 -9.26 -12.74
C ALA A 72 24.21 -9.35 -13.50
N GLY A 73 24.94 -10.45 -13.30
CA GLY A 73 26.09 -10.86 -14.13
C GLY A 73 27.25 -11.45 -13.35
#